data_AF-A0A812WJU2-F1
#
_entry.id   AF-A0A812WJU2-F1
#
_cell.length_a   1.000
_cell.length_b   1.000
_cell.length_c   1.000
_cell.angle_alpha   90.00
_cell.angle_beta   90.00
_cell.angle_gamma   90.00
#
_symmetry.space_group_name_H-M   'P 1'
#
loop_
_entity.id
_entity.type
_entity.pdbx_description
1 polymer ?
#
loop_
_entity_poly.entity_id
_entity_poly.type
_entity_poly.pdbx_seq_one_letter_code
_entity_poly.pdbx_strand_id
1 'polypeptide(L)'
;MLRPLRLIPSGVQGYHRDTIAASSDAFAYSSTMSLHIFRLKDNTLQKMIAAHERAISAICWCPEDNNLLASCSLGMRIAIWDVDAEEERHCMKVPEVPLLMDWPASGNQIVFATTNGSIMFWDYKANRTAKAFSVPEKSAKVLRSHPRAAQKLL
;
A
#
# COMPACT_ATOMS: atom_id res chain seq x y z
N MET A 1 34.33 4.99 11.45
CA MET A 1 33.21 4.20 10.89
C MET A 1 32.08 5.16 10.56
N LEU A 2 31.69 5.31 9.29
CA LEU A 2 30.58 6.17 8.90
C LEU A 2 29.27 5.39 9.05
N ARG A 3 28.34 5.91 9.87
CA ARG A 3 27.00 5.33 10.04
C ARG A 3 26.04 6.07 9.10
N PRO A 4 25.29 5.37 8.22
CA PRO A 4 24.24 6.00 7.44
C PRO A 4 23.23 6.68 8.37
N LEU A 5 23.07 8.01 8.25
CA LEU A 5 22.14 8.80 9.06
C LEU A 5 20.72 8.82 8.48
N ARG A 6 20.58 8.59 7.17
CA ARG A 6 19.30 8.67 6.46
C ARG A 6 19.36 7.90 5.13
N LEU A 7 18.34 7.10 4.85
CA LEU A 7 18.07 6.61 3.49
C LEU A 7 17.30 7.71 2.75
N ILE A 8 17.82 8.16 1.60
CA ILE A 8 17.00 8.91 0.63
C ILE A 8 16.72 7.90 -0.48
N PRO A 9 15.52 7.32 -0.57
CA PRO A 9 15.24 6.37 -1.62
C PRO A 9 15.21 7.14 -2.95
N SER A 10 16.22 6.94 -3.78
CA SER A 10 16.22 7.40 -5.17
C SER A 10 15.06 6.73 -5.91
N GLY A 11 14.32 7.48 -6.72
CA GLY A 11 13.18 6.97 -7.48
C GLY A 11 11.81 7.06 -6.79
N VAL A 12 11.75 7.54 -5.54
CA VAL A 12 10.46 7.92 -4.93
C VAL A 12 9.96 9.20 -5.60
N GLN A 13 8.80 9.09 -6.24
CA GLN A 13 8.11 10.23 -6.81
C GLN A 13 7.63 11.13 -5.66
N GLY A 14 8.30 12.27 -5.44
CA GLY A 14 8.09 13.12 -4.25
C GLY A 14 6.68 13.72 -4.08
N TYR A 15 5.78 13.51 -5.04
CA TYR A 15 4.36 13.85 -4.94
C TYR A 15 3.49 12.76 -4.31
N HIS A 16 3.98 11.52 -4.19
CA HIS A 16 3.30 10.44 -3.48
C HIS A 16 3.73 10.39 -2.02
N ARG A 17 2.76 10.45 -1.10
CA ARG A 17 3.01 10.56 0.35
C ARG A 17 3.13 9.20 1.06
N ASP A 18 2.51 8.16 0.51
CA ASP A 18 2.40 6.83 1.12
C ASP A 18 3.33 5.83 0.42
N THR A 19 4.61 6.19 0.30
CA THR A 19 5.61 5.41 -0.45
C THR A 19 6.50 4.54 0.44
N ILE A 20 6.26 4.56 1.76
CA ILE A 20 6.99 3.77 2.75
C ILE A 20 5.97 3.14 3.71
N ALA A 21 6.14 1.85 4.00
CA ALA A 21 5.37 1.11 4.99
C ALA A 21 6.31 0.24 5.83
N ALA A 22 5.91 -0.14 7.04
CA ALA A 22 6.72 -0.96 7.92
C ALA A 22 5.90 -2.05 8.61
N SER A 23 6.54 -3.20 8.81
CA SER A 23 6.10 -4.30 9.68
C SER A 23 6.88 -4.26 11.00
N SER A 24 6.78 -5.31 11.82
CA SER A 24 7.56 -5.40 13.05
C SER A 24 9.07 -5.58 12.84
N ASP A 25 9.50 -6.14 11.70
CA ASP A 25 10.88 -6.57 11.45
C ASP A 25 11.45 -6.09 10.11
N ALA A 26 10.61 -5.56 9.23
CA ALA A 26 10.97 -5.04 7.93
C ALA A 26 10.31 -3.67 7.65
N PHE A 27 10.86 -2.95 6.69
CA PHE A 27 10.18 -1.83 6.06
C PHE A 27 10.30 -1.94 4.54
N ALA A 28 9.29 -1.43 3.85
CA ALA A 28 9.24 -1.38 2.40
C ALA A 28 9.23 0.07 1.97
N TYR A 29 9.89 0.35 0.85
CA TYR A 29 9.65 1.56 0.10
C TYR A 29 9.29 1.21 -1.35
N SER A 30 8.44 2.03 -1.96
CA SER A 30 8.13 1.95 -3.38
C SER A 30 9.09 2.84 -4.17
N SER A 31 9.81 2.26 -5.12
CA SER A 31 10.39 3.02 -6.24
C SER A 31 9.30 3.26 -7.29
N THR A 32 9.66 3.70 -8.50
CA THR A 32 8.69 3.97 -9.57
C THR A 32 7.73 2.80 -9.79
N MET A 33 8.22 1.59 -10.02
CA MET A 33 7.39 0.42 -10.38
C MET A 33 7.65 -0.82 -9.51
N SER A 34 8.60 -0.72 -8.57
CA SER A 34 9.06 -1.85 -7.77
C SER A 34 9.01 -1.54 -6.28
N LEU A 35 8.77 -2.60 -5.50
CA LEU A 35 8.82 -2.57 -4.04
C LEU A 35 10.19 -3.06 -3.60
N HIS A 36 10.83 -2.33 -2.70
CA HIS A 36 12.09 -2.74 -2.09
C HIS A 36 11.87 -2.95 -0.61
N ILE A 37 12.24 -4.14 -0.13
CA ILE A 37 11.97 -4.58 1.24
C ILE A 37 13.30 -4.70 1.96
N PHE A 38 13.39 -4.06 3.11
CA PHE A 38 14.58 -3.98 3.95
C PHE A 38 14.30 -4.57 5.31
N ARG A 39 15.29 -5.26 5.88
CA ARG A 39 15.25 -5.69 7.27
C ARG A 39 15.57 -4.51 8.18
N LEU A 40 14.74 -4.27 9.20
CA LEU A 40 14.92 -3.15 10.14
C LEU A 40 16.18 -3.29 11.00
N LYS A 41 16.52 -4.52 11.41
CA LYS A 41 17.62 -4.80 12.34
C LYS A 41 18.98 -4.27 11.86
N ASP A 42 19.28 -4.46 10.58
CA ASP A 42 20.59 -4.18 9.98
C ASP A 42 20.51 -3.24 8.76
N ASN A 43 19.30 -2.80 8.39
CA ASN A 43 19.03 -1.93 7.25
C ASN A 43 19.55 -2.52 5.92
N THR A 44 19.43 -3.84 5.76
CA THR A 44 19.84 -4.56 4.55
C THR A 44 18.66 -4.78 3.61
N LEU A 45 18.89 -4.59 2.31
CA LEU A 45 17.91 -4.97 1.28
C LEU A 45 17.75 -6.49 1.27
N GLN A 46 16.52 -6.95 1.47
CA GLN A 46 16.18 -8.37 1.43
C GLN A 46 15.61 -8.74 0.07
N LYS A 47 14.61 -7.99 -0.40
CA LYS A 47 13.80 -8.35 -1.57
C LYS A 47 13.56 -7.15 -2.48
N MET A 48 13.41 -7.42 -3.78
CA MET A 48 13.00 -6.43 -4.77
C MET A 48 11.92 -7.03 -5.67
N ILE A 49 10.69 -6.54 -5.54
CA ILE A 49 9.52 -7.08 -6.24
C ILE A 49 9.15 -6.13 -7.39
N ALA A 50 9.13 -6.65 -8.62
CA ALA A 50 8.61 -5.95 -9.79
C ALA A 50 7.08 -5.91 -9.73
N ALA A 51 6.54 -4.89 -9.06
CA ALA A 51 5.15 -4.92 -8.59
C ALA A 51 4.13 -4.41 -9.62
N HIS A 52 4.43 -3.36 -10.36
CA HIS A 52 3.44 -2.73 -11.28
C HIS A 52 4.08 -2.31 -12.60
N GLU A 53 3.26 -2.24 -13.66
CA GLU A 53 3.65 -1.72 -14.98
C GLU A 53 3.64 -0.17 -15.05
N ARG A 54 3.07 0.48 -14.03
CA ARG A 54 2.93 1.93 -13.91
C ARG A 54 3.35 2.38 -12.52
N ALA A 55 3.52 3.69 -12.36
CA ALA A 55 4.05 4.26 -11.12
C ALA A 55 3.20 3.85 -9.91
N ILE A 56 3.87 3.35 -8.86
CA ILE A 56 3.24 3.04 -7.58
C ILE A 56 2.87 4.35 -6.90
N SER A 57 1.61 4.46 -6.48
CA SER A 57 1.05 5.67 -5.87
C SER A 57 0.95 5.59 -4.34
N ALA A 58 0.67 4.40 -3.81
CA ALA A 58 0.69 4.14 -2.38
C ALA A 58 0.99 2.67 -2.05
N ILE A 59 1.54 2.44 -0.86
CA ILE A 59 1.77 1.12 -0.26
C ILE A 59 1.31 1.10 1.19
N CYS A 60 0.85 -0.05 1.67
CA CYS A 60 0.56 -0.25 3.10
C CYS A 60 0.82 -1.70 3.50
N TRP A 61 1.39 -1.89 4.68
CA TRP A 61 1.64 -3.22 5.24
C TRP A 61 0.38 -3.74 5.93
N CYS A 62 0.13 -5.04 5.86
CA CYS A 62 -0.93 -5.64 6.66
C CYS A 62 -0.56 -5.57 8.16
N PRO A 63 -1.41 -5.00 9.02
CA PRO A 63 -1.12 -4.89 10.45
C PRO A 63 -1.18 -6.24 11.18
N GLU A 64 -1.91 -7.21 10.66
CA GLU A 64 -2.12 -8.53 11.28
C GLU A 64 -1.18 -9.62 10.72
N ASP A 65 -0.57 -9.39 9.55
CA ASP A 65 0.31 -10.35 8.88
C ASP A 65 1.53 -9.64 8.30
N ASN A 66 2.69 -9.83 8.94
CA ASN A 66 3.96 -9.22 8.53
C ASN A 66 4.42 -9.67 7.14
N ASN A 67 3.85 -10.73 6.56
CA ASN A 67 4.24 -11.18 5.24
C ASN A 67 3.42 -10.54 4.11
N LEU A 68 2.33 -9.85 4.44
CA LEU A 68 1.45 -9.24 3.45
C LEU A 68 1.68 -7.74 3.30
N LEU A 69 1.95 -7.31 2.06
CA LEU A 69 2.12 -5.92 1.68
C LEU A 69 1.17 -5.58 0.53
N ALA A 70 0.42 -4.49 0.63
CA ALA A 70 -0.40 -3.98 -0.46
C ALA A 70 0.31 -2.85 -1.18
N SER A 71 0.09 -2.76 -2.50
CA SER A 71 0.51 -1.64 -3.32
C SER A 71 -0.54 -1.29 -4.37
N CYS A 72 -0.64 -0.01 -4.71
CA CYS A 72 -1.51 0.47 -5.78
C CYS A 72 -0.76 1.40 -6.74
N SER A 73 -1.24 1.51 -7.98
CA SER A 73 -0.53 2.22 -9.04
C SER A 73 -1.43 3.10 -9.91
N LEU A 74 -0.78 4.03 -10.62
CA LEU A 74 -1.40 4.85 -11.68
C LEU A 74 -1.97 4.03 -12.84
N GLY A 75 -1.67 2.73 -12.91
CA GLY A 75 -2.24 1.78 -13.86
C GLY A 75 -3.65 1.28 -13.49
N MET A 76 -4.30 1.90 -12.50
CA MET A 76 -5.60 1.48 -11.97
C MET A 76 -5.59 0.04 -11.45
N ARG A 77 -4.52 -0.34 -10.76
CA ARG A 77 -4.32 -1.68 -10.20
C ARG A 77 -3.97 -1.59 -8.73
N ILE A 78 -4.55 -2.48 -7.94
CA ILE A 78 -4.19 -2.75 -6.55
C ILE A 78 -3.76 -4.21 -6.47
N ALA A 79 -2.66 -4.49 -5.77
CA ALA A 79 -2.11 -5.82 -5.59
C ALA A 79 -1.68 -6.04 -4.14
N ILE A 80 -1.81 -7.28 -3.68
CA ILE A 80 -1.33 -7.77 -2.39
C ILE A 80 -0.26 -8.80 -2.66
N TRP A 81 0.87 -8.60 -1.99
CA TRP A 81 2.11 -9.35 -2.16
C TRP A 81 2.39 -10.16 -0.91
N ASP A 82 2.80 -11.39 -1.11
CA ASP A 82 3.53 -12.16 -0.12
C ASP A 82 5.01 -11.81 -0.26
N VAL A 83 5.55 -11.15 0.76
CA VAL A 83 6.88 -10.56 0.73
C VAL A 83 7.98 -11.62 0.78
N ASP A 84 7.79 -12.68 1.57
CA ASP A 84 8.74 -13.76 1.72
C ASP A 84 8.79 -14.65 0.48
N ALA A 85 7.62 -14.96 -0.11
CA ALA A 85 7.49 -15.74 -1.33
C ALA A 85 7.81 -14.93 -2.60
N GLU A 86 7.82 -13.59 -2.52
CA GLU A 86 7.95 -12.69 -3.67
C GLU A 86 6.83 -12.88 -4.72
N GLU A 87 5.64 -13.26 -4.25
CA GLU A 87 4.50 -13.63 -5.08
C GLU A 87 3.33 -12.67 -4.93
N GLU A 88 2.60 -12.45 -6.02
CA GLU A 88 1.30 -11.78 -5.97
C GLU A 88 0.23 -12.76 -5.49
N ARG A 89 -0.39 -12.46 -4.33
CA ARG A 89 -1.47 -13.28 -3.76
C ARG A 89 -2.83 -12.88 -4.29
N HIS A 90 -3.07 -11.58 -4.39
CA HIS A 90 -4.34 -11.02 -4.84
C HIS A 90 -4.09 -9.78 -5.68
N CYS A 91 -4.96 -9.54 -6.65
CA CYS A 91 -4.97 -8.29 -7.38
C CYS A 91 -6.36 -7.93 -7.87
N MET A 92 -6.50 -6.66 -8.20
CA MET A 92 -7.73 -6.12 -8.75
C MET A 92 -7.45 -4.92 -9.63
N LYS A 93 -8.18 -4.84 -10.74
CA LYS A 93 -8.28 -3.62 -11.54
C LYS A 93 -9.41 -2.75 -11.00
N VAL A 94 -9.12 -1.49 -10.72
CA VAL A 94 -10.08 -0.51 -10.22
C VAL A 94 -10.58 0.38 -11.36
N PRO A 95 -11.79 0.95 -11.25
CA PRO A 95 -12.36 1.78 -12.31
C PRO A 95 -11.63 3.13 -12.47
N GLU A 96 -10.91 3.56 -11.45
CA GLU A 96 -10.25 4.87 -11.37
C GLU A 96 -8.91 4.76 -10.66
N VAL A 97 -8.01 5.71 -10.91
CA VAL A 97 -6.65 5.68 -10.38
C VAL A 97 -6.65 5.81 -8.85
N PRO A 98 -6.12 4.82 -8.11
CA PRO A 98 -5.96 4.90 -6.66
C PRO A 98 -4.75 5.77 -6.33
N LEU A 99 -4.91 6.72 -5.41
CA LEU A 99 -3.86 7.64 -4.98
C LEU A 99 -3.42 7.42 -3.54
N LEU A 100 -4.34 6.97 -2.69
CA LEU A 100 -4.10 6.73 -1.26
C LEU A 100 -4.63 5.36 -0.91
N MET A 101 -4.02 4.74 0.07
CA MET A 101 -4.40 3.41 0.53
C MET A 101 -4.10 3.26 2.02
N ASP A 102 -4.93 2.50 2.71
CA ASP A 102 -4.66 2.09 4.08
C ASP A 102 -5.21 0.69 4.35
N TRP A 103 -4.55 -0.03 5.25
CA TRP A 103 -4.92 -1.39 5.65
C TRP A 103 -5.46 -1.38 7.08
N PRO A 104 -6.79 -1.32 7.27
CA PRO A 104 -7.39 -1.37 8.59
C PRO A 104 -7.09 -2.70 9.31
N ALA A 105 -7.00 -2.65 10.63
CA ALA A 105 -6.86 -3.84 11.48
C ALA A 105 -8.06 -4.81 11.38
N SER A 106 -9.14 -4.44 10.68
CA SER A 106 -10.25 -5.32 10.33
C SER A 106 -9.87 -6.30 9.20
N GLY A 107 -8.89 -7.17 9.48
CA GLY A 107 -8.52 -8.46 8.87
C GLY A 107 -8.38 -8.61 7.36
N ASN A 108 -9.40 -8.22 6.58
CA ASN A 108 -9.56 -8.62 5.19
C ASN A 108 -9.85 -7.48 4.22
N GLN A 109 -9.84 -6.22 4.70
CA GLN A 109 -10.23 -5.08 3.89
C GLN A 109 -9.06 -4.12 3.65
N ILE A 110 -9.01 -3.57 2.46
CA ILE A 110 -8.18 -2.42 2.09
C ILE A 110 -9.09 -1.25 1.81
N VAL A 111 -8.77 -0.09 2.37
CA VAL A 111 -9.43 1.17 2.04
C VAL A 111 -8.55 1.93 1.07
N PHE A 112 -9.12 2.46 0.00
CA PHE A 112 -8.37 3.28 -0.94
C PHE A 112 -9.21 4.45 -1.45
N ALA A 113 -8.51 5.54 -1.79
CA ALA A 113 -9.12 6.74 -2.36
C ALA A 113 -8.59 6.98 -3.77
N THR A 114 -9.49 7.38 -4.67
CA THR A 114 -9.18 7.58 -6.09
C THR A 114 -9.06 9.06 -6.47
N THR A 115 -8.58 9.30 -7.70
CA THR A 115 -8.48 10.61 -8.37
C THR A 115 -9.79 11.37 -8.54
N ASN A 116 -10.94 10.72 -8.37
CA ASN A 116 -12.26 11.35 -8.46
C ASN A 116 -12.91 11.59 -7.08
N GLY A 117 -12.15 11.42 -6.00
CA GLY A 117 -12.62 11.60 -4.63
C GLY A 117 -13.45 10.43 -4.09
N SER A 118 -13.60 9.32 -4.82
CA SER A 118 -14.28 8.13 -4.29
C SER A 118 -13.40 7.42 -3.27
N ILE A 119 -13.99 7.07 -2.13
CA ILE A 119 -13.40 6.19 -1.14
C ILE A 119 -14.08 4.83 -1.27
N MET A 120 -13.25 3.80 -1.44
CA MET A 120 -13.69 2.43 -1.70
C MET A 120 -13.06 1.46 -0.71
N PHE A 121 -13.78 0.39 -0.44
CA PHE A 121 -13.32 -0.78 0.29
C PHE A 121 -13.13 -1.94 -0.67
N TRP A 122 -12.06 -2.69 -0.47
CA TRP A 122 -11.83 -3.96 -1.14
C TRP A 122 -11.63 -5.06 -0.10
N ASP A 123 -12.56 -6.01 -0.06
CA ASP A 123 -12.35 -7.28 0.61
C ASP A 123 -11.55 -8.17 -0.33
N TYR A 124 -10.25 -8.32 -0.05
CA TYR A 124 -9.33 -9.03 -0.94
C TYR A 124 -9.49 -10.56 -0.89
N LYS A 125 -10.02 -11.10 0.21
CA LYS A 125 -10.27 -12.55 0.34
C LYS A 125 -11.56 -12.95 -0.38
N ALA A 126 -12.62 -12.15 -0.24
CA ALA A 126 -13.87 -12.37 -0.95
C ALA A 126 -13.84 -11.83 -2.40
N ASN A 127 -12.79 -11.07 -2.75
CA ASN A 127 -12.65 -10.32 -3.99
C ASN A 127 -13.88 -9.45 -4.32
N ARG A 128 -14.33 -8.67 -3.34
CA ARG A 128 -15.50 -7.78 -3.45
C ARG A 128 -15.12 -6.34 -3.19
N THR A 129 -15.70 -5.44 -3.97
CA THR A 129 -15.55 -4.00 -3.77
C THR A 129 -16.86 -3.36 -3.35
N ALA A 130 -16.76 -2.38 -2.46
CA ALA A 130 -17.87 -1.55 -2.06
C ALA A 130 -17.42 -0.09 -2.07
N LYS A 131 -18.24 0.78 -2.67
CA LYS A 131 -18.03 2.23 -2.56
C LYS A 131 -18.54 2.68 -1.19
N ALA A 132 -17.69 3.34 -0.43
CA ALA A 132 -18.04 3.89 0.87
C ALA A 132 -18.84 5.19 0.70
N PHE A 133 -18.18 6.20 0.15
CA PHE A 133 -18.70 7.53 -0.10
C PHE A 133 -17.75 8.27 -1.06
N SER A 134 -18.14 9.46 -1.49
CA SER A 134 -17.27 10.35 -2.27
C SER A 134 -17.04 11.63 -1.48
N VAL A 135 -15.79 12.08 -1.47
CA VAL A 135 -15.42 13.38 -0.92
C VAL A 135 -15.80 14.47 -1.93
N PRO A 136 -16.36 15.63 -1.52
CA PRO A 136 -16.73 16.71 -2.44
C PRO A 136 -15.55 17.29 -3.22
N GLU A 137 -14.35 17.24 -2.62
CA GLU A 137 -13.11 17.63 -3.29
C GLU A 137 -12.67 16.54 -4.28
N LYS A 138 -12.15 16.96 -5.44
CA LYS A 138 -11.71 16.06 -6.51
C LYS A 138 -10.67 15.02 -6.04
N SER A 139 -9.93 15.25 -4.96
CA SER A 139 -8.91 14.31 -4.49
C SER A 139 -8.68 14.41 -2.99
N ALA A 140 -8.87 13.28 -2.30
CA ALA A 140 -8.49 13.14 -0.89
C ALA A 140 -6.98 13.36 -0.71
N LYS A 141 -6.58 13.99 0.40
CA LYS A 141 -5.17 14.32 0.68
C LYS A 141 -4.47 13.33 1.61
N VAL A 142 -5.23 12.71 2.51
CA VAL A 142 -4.75 11.72 3.49
C VAL A 142 -5.89 10.73 3.72
N LEU A 143 -5.55 9.44 3.83
CA LEU A 143 -6.47 8.37 4.18
C LEU A 143 -5.82 7.55 5.29
N ARG A 144 -6.47 7.51 6.46
CA ARG A 144 -6.04 6.69 7.59
C ARG A 144 -7.26 6.09 8.27
N SER A 145 -7.22 4.79 8.45
CA SER A 145 -8.13 3.99 9.24
C SER A 145 -7.79 4.18 10.71
N HIS A 146 -8.84 4.17 11.53
CA HIS A 146 -8.66 4.27 12.97
C HIS A 146 -8.11 2.93 13.50
N PRO A 147 -7.06 2.92 14.34
CA PRO A 147 -6.38 1.68 14.75
C PRO A 147 -7.26 0.74 15.59
N ARG A 148 -8.37 1.24 16.13
CA ARG A 148 -9.38 0.45 16.87
C ARG A 148 -10.73 0.36 16.18
N ALA A 149 -10.86 0.77 14.92
CA ALA A 149 -12.10 0.58 14.17
C ALA A 149 -12.26 -0.89 13.78
N ALA A 150 -12.50 -1.74 14.77
CA ALA A 150 -13.09 -3.06 14.60
C ALA A 150 -14.61 -2.87 14.47
N GLN A 151 -15.07 -2.17 13.43
CA GLN A 151 -16.47 -2.24 13.04
C GLN A 151 -16.52 -2.82 11.65
N LYS A 152 -17.08 -4.04 11.57
CA LYS A 152 -17.52 -4.65 10.32
C LYS A 152 -18.39 -3.63 9.60
N LEU A 153 -17.85 -3.01 8.55
CA LEU A 153 -18.61 -2.22 7.59
C LEU A 153 -19.04 -3.15 6.44
N LEU A 154 -19.68 -4.27 6.78
CA LEU A 154 -20.46 -5.14 5.89
C LEU A 154 -21.47 -5.92 6.72
#